data_AF-A0A6G3XSK6-F1
#
_entry.id   AF-A0A6G3XSK6-F1
#
_cell.length_a   1.000
_cell.length_b   1.000
_cell.length_c   1.000
_cell.angle_alpha   90.00
_cell.angle_beta   90.00
_cell.angle_gamma   90.00
#
_symmetry.space_group_name_H-M   'P 1'
#
loop_
_entity.id
_entity.type
_entity.pdbx_description
1 polymer ?
#
loop_
_entity_poly.entity_id
_entity_poly.type
_entity_poly.pdbx_seq_one_letter_code
_entity_poly.pdbx_strand_id
1 'polypeptide(L)'
;MTTVGLLYPGHAAEDDFPRTEILLDTDIRLPLFSTETGDDAYRADALREQGAPARIAEGVEELRLAGAEALLWASSGGSFAQGLEGAHEQAATLARSAGLPASSTSIGFVHAVRELGAGRVAVAAPYPEDVTGLFAEFLASA
;
A
#
# COMPACT_ATOMS: atom_id res chain seq x y z
N MET A 1 5.38 -12.08 -18.32
CA MET A 1 6.00 -11.57 -17.08
C MET A 1 5.51 -10.15 -16.84
N THR A 2 4.71 -9.96 -15.79
CA THR A 2 4.14 -8.67 -15.38
C THR A 2 4.95 -8.08 -14.22
N THR A 3 5.30 -6.80 -14.27
CA THR A 3 6.06 -6.14 -13.19
C THR A 3 5.17 -5.18 -12.41
N VAL A 4 4.98 -5.42 -11.11
CA VAL A 4 4.26 -4.53 -10.20
C VAL A 4 5.25 -3.91 -9.22
N GLY A 5 5.54 -2.62 -9.40
CA GLY A 5 6.46 -1.88 -8.54
C GLY A 5 5.84 -1.60 -7.17
N LEU A 6 6.57 -1.87 -6.10
CA LEU A 6 6.12 -1.69 -4.73
C LEU A 6 6.82 -0.48 -4.10
N LEU A 7 6.03 0.53 -3.72
CA LEU A 7 6.51 1.67 -2.92
C LEU A 7 6.20 1.41 -1.46
N TYR A 8 7.23 1.29 -0.63
CA TYR A 8 7.07 0.98 0.79
C TYR A 8 7.68 2.08 1.67
N PRO A 9 6.95 2.66 2.63
CA PRO A 9 7.53 3.57 3.61
C PRO A 9 8.28 2.79 4.70
N GLY A 10 9.61 2.95 4.75
CA GLY A 10 10.48 2.29 5.74
C GLY A 10 10.90 0.89 5.31
N HIS A 11 11.06 -0.03 6.26
CA HIS A 11 11.48 -1.41 6.01
C HIS A 11 10.76 -2.38 6.94
N ALA A 12 9.93 -3.28 6.39
CA ALA A 12 9.39 -4.43 7.11
C ALA A 12 8.92 -5.52 6.14
N ALA A 13 9.05 -6.78 6.56
CA ALA A 13 8.56 -7.97 5.83
C ALA A 13 8.97 -8.01 4.34
N GLU A 14 10.13 -7.47 4.00
CA GLU A 14 10.58 -7.36 2.60
C GLU A 14 10.82 -8.73 1.96
N ASP A 15 11.09 -9.75 2.78
CA ASP A 15 11.27 -11.13 2.39
C ASP A 15 9.97 -11.79 1.88
N ASP A 16 8.80 -11.22 2.18
CA ASP A 16 7.52 -11.72 1.66
C ASP A 16 7.36 -11.50 0.14
N PHE A 17 7.98 -10.46 -0.43
CA PHE A 17 7.80 -10.15 -1.86
C PHE A 17 8.51 -11.14 -2.79
N PRO A 18 9.82 -11.47 -2.59
CA PRO A 18 10.47 -12.54 -3.37
C PRO A 18 9.77 -13.89 -3.16
N ARG A 19 9.28 -14.17 -1.95
CA ARG A 19 8.50 -15.38 -1.68
C ARG A 19 7.19 -15.40 -2.48
N THR A 20 6.53 -14.26 -2.62
CA THR A 20 5.29 -14.12 -3.40
C THR A 20 5.55 -14.31 -4.89
N GLU A 21 6.66 -13.80 -5.44
CA GLU A 21 7.06 -14.07 -6.84
C GLU A 21 7.17 -15.59 -7.11
N ILE A 22 7.75 -16.34 -6.17
CA ILE A 22 7.88 -17.81 -6.27
C ILE A 22 6.51 -18.49 -6.20
N LEU A 23 5.65 -18.06 -5.27
CA LEU A 23 4.32 -18.66 -5.09
C LEU A 23 3.39 -18.43 -6.29
N LEU A 24 3.56 -17.31 -7.01
CA LEU A 24 2.80 -16.95 -8.21
C LEU A 24 3.46 -17.41 -9.51
N ASP A 25 4.31 -18.44 -9.44
CA ASP A 25 4.94 -19.12 -10.59
C ASP A 25 5.84 -18.21 -11.46
N THR A 26 6.51 -17.23 -10.85
CA THR A 26 7.56 -16.35 -11.44
C THR A 26 7.14 -15.46 -12.61
N ASP A 27 5.91 -15.57 -13.09
CA ASP A 27 5.35 -14.72 -14.14
C ASP A 27 5.06 -13.28 -13.66
N ILE A 28 5.29 -13.00 -12.37
CA ILE A 28 5.22 -11.68 -11.77
C ILE A 28 6.57 -11.28 -11.16
N ARG A 29 6.91 -10.00 -11.29
CA ARG A 29 8.03 -9.36 -10.59
C ARG A 29 7.52 -8.26 -9.68
N LEU A 30 8.06 -8.20 -8.48
CA LEU A 30 7.66 -7.31 -7.39
C LEU A 30 8.85 -6.48 -6.88
N PRO A 31 9.49 -5.65 -7.72
CA PRO A 31 10.59 -4.81 -7.27
C PRO A 31 10.10 -3.86 -6.17
N LEU A 32 10.79 -3.89 -5.03
CA LEU A 32 10.51 -3.07 -3.86
C LEU A 32 11.42 -1.85 -3.85
N PHE A 33 10.84 -0.68 -3.65
CA PHE A 33 11.56 0.55 -3.38
C PHE A 33 11.08 1.15 -2.05
N SER A 34 12.01 1.27 -1.11
CA SER A 34 11.74 1.80 0.22
C SER A 34 11.95 3.32 0.23
N THR A 35 10.96 4.05 0.73
CA THR A 35 11.03 5.49 0.96
C THR A 35 11.32 5.75 2.43
N GLU A 36 12.04 6.85 2.74
CA GLU A 36 12.32 7.20 4.13
C GLU A 36 11.03 7.47 4.92
N THR A 37 10.98 6.94 6.14
CA THR A 37 9.91 7.18 7.10
C THR A 37 10.38 8.18 8.15
N GLY A 38 9.56 9.20 8.44
CA GLY A 38 9.81 10.10 9.56
C GLY A 38 9.65 9.41 10.92
N ASP A 39 9.98 10.11 12.00
CA ASP A 39 9.83 9.57 13.36
C ASP A 39 8.36 9.21 13.68
N ASP A 40 8.18 8.14 14.47
CA ASP A 40 6.89 7.71 15.04
C ASP A 40 5.83 7.19 14.05
N ALA A 41 6.24 6.24 13.20
CA ALA A 41 5.48 5.60 12.11
C ALA A 41 4.14 4.92 12.48
N TYR A 42 3.75 4.90 13.76
CA TYR A 42 2.53 4.25 14.24
C TYR A 42 1.46 5.24 14.72
N ARG A 43 1.69 6.55 14.60
CA ARG A 43 0.69 7.59 14.86
C ARG A 43 -0.10 7.97 13.61
N ALA A 44 -1.37 8.30 13.78
CA ALA A 44 -2.28 8.59 12.65
C ALA A 44 -1.87 9.82 11.81
N ASP A 45 -1.25 10.83 12.41
CA ASP A 45 -0.68 11.99 11.73
C ASP A 45 0.55 11.61 10.90
N ALA A 46 1.50 10.88 11.50
CA ALA A 46 2.69 10.38 10.80
C ALA A 46 2.34 9.48 9.59
N LEU A 47 1.33 8.61 9.74
CA LEU A 47 0.83 7.76 8.65
C LEU A 47 0.33 8.59 7.45
N ARG A 48 -0.40 9.67 7.71
CA ARG A 48 -0.91 10.55 6.63
C ARG A 48 0.22 11.23 5.89
N GLU A 49 1.27 11.65 6.59
CA GLU A 49 2.43 12.28 5.98
C GLU A 49 3.25 11.30 5.13
N GLN A 50 3.36 10.03 5.50
CA GLN A 50 4.04 9.01 4.69
C GLN A 50 3.45 8.93 3.28
N GLY A 51 2.13 9.12 3.16
CA GLY A 51 1.40 9.11 1.90
C GLY A 51 1.51 10.39 1.06
N ALA A 52 2.35 11.36 1.44
CA ALA A 52 2.44 12.65 0.76
C ALA A 52 2.98 12.53 -0.68
N PRO A 53 2.42 13.29 -1.65
CA PRO A 53 2.80 13.19 -3.07
C PRO A 53 4.30 13.34 -3.38
N ALA A 54 5.02 14.15 -2.60
CA ALA A 54 6.44 14.39 -2.82
C ALA A 54 7.30 13.14 -2.56
N ARG A 55 7.00 12.36 -1.51
CA ARG A 55 7.71 11.11 -1.20
C ARG A 55 7.39 10.01 -2.22
N ILE A 56 6.15 10.01 -2.72
CA ILE A 56 5.71 9.09 -3.76
C ILE A 56 6.52 9.30 -5.05
N ALA A 57 6.76 10.55 -5.46
CA ALA A 57 7.41 10.86 -6.73
C ALA A 57 8.85 10.31 -6.86
N GLU A 58 9.62 10.28 -5.76
CA GLU A 58 11.00 9.78 -5.77
C GLU A 58 11.08 8.29 -6.13
N GLY A 59 10.29 7.46 -5.44
CA GLY A 59 10.31 6.02 -5.71
C GLY A 59 9.66 5.62 -7.03
N VAL A 60 8.77 6.45 -7.57
CA VAL A 60 8.13 6.22 -8.88
C VAL A 60 9.17 6.13 -10.00
N GLU A 61 10.17 7.01 -10.02
CA GLU A 61 11.19 6.99 -11.09
C GLU A 61 12.07 5.73 -11.02
N GLU A 62 12.48 5.30 -9.83
CA GLU A 62 13.27 4.08 -9.65
C GLU A 62 12.49 2.83 -10.09
N LEU A 63 11.21 2.73 -9.73
CA LEU A 63 10.36 1.62 -10.16
C LEU A 63 10.08 1.66 -11.67
N ARG A 64 10.00 2.85 -12.28
CA ARG A 64 9.89 3.00 -13.73
C ARG A 64 11.15 2.51 -14.44
N LEU A 65 12.33 2.79 -13.91
CA LEU A 65 13.61 2.27 -14.42
C LEU A 65 13.70 0.74 -14.25
N ALA A 66 13.07 0.18 -13.23
CA ALA A 66 12.94 -1.26 -13.03
C ALA A 66 11.90 -1.94 -13.95
N GLY A 67 11.20 -1.18 -14.80
CA GLY A 67 10.23 -1.71 -15.77
C GLY A 67 8.85 -1.99 -15.20
N ALA A 68 8.45 -1.31 -14.12
CA ALA A 68 7.10 -1.45 -13.57
C ALA A 68 6.01 -1.10 -14.59
N GLU A 69 4.99 -1.96 -14.67
CA GLU A 69 3.80 -1.79 -15.51
C GLU A 69 2.58 -1.33 -14.70
N ALA A 70 2.64 -1.50 -13.37
CA ALA A 70 1.70 -0.97 -12.40
C ALA A 70 2.43 -0.70 -11.07
N LEU A 71 1.84 0.14 -10.21
CA LEU A 71 2.41 0.48 -8.91
C LEU A 71 1.47 0.13 -7.76
N LEU A 72 2.05 -0.28 -6.64
CA LEU A 72 1.35 -0.48 -5.38
C LEU A 72 2.01 0.36 -4.29
N TRP A 73 1.24 1.21 -3.62
CA TRP A 73 1.62 1.71 -2.31
C TRP A 73 1.51 0.55 -1.30
N ALA A 74 2.65 -0.07 -0.99
CA ALA A 74 2.77 -1.31 -0.25
C ALA A 74 2.66 -1.13 1.28
N SER A 75 1.95 -0.09 1.74
CA SER A 75 1.65 0.14 3.15
C SER A 75 0.16 0.40 3.35
N SER A 76 -0.41 -0.14 4.42
CA SER A 76 -1.82 0.06 4.77
C SER A 76 -2.04 1.41 5.48
N GLY A 77 -1.14 1.75 6.40
CA GLY A 77 -1.24 2.90 7.31
C GLY A 77 -1.54 4.23 6.62
N GLY A 78 -0.76 4.56 5.58
CA GLY A 78 -0.90 5.84 4.89
C GLY A 78 -2.21 6.01 4.10
N SER A 79 -2.85 4.89 3.72
CA SER A 79 -4.10 4.92 2.95
C SER A 79 -5.33 4.86 3.86
N PHE A 80 -5.41 3.92 4.81
CA PHE A 80 -6.64 3.78 5.61
C PHE A 80 -6.88 4.97 6.54
N ALA A 81 -5.81 5.66 6.97
CA ALA A 81 -5.91 6.85 7.81
C ALA A 81 -6.60 8.03 7.11
N GLN A 82 -6.78 7.96 5.78
CA GLN A 82 -7.49 8.95 4.97
C GLN A 82 -8.95 8.54 4.66
N GLY A 83 -9.41 7.39 5.13
CA GLY A 83 -10.71 6.83 4.75
C GLY A 83 -10.75 6.31 3.30
N LEU A 84 -11.87 5.72 2.88
CA LEU A 84 -12.00 5.05 1.58
C LEU A 84 -11.80 6.00 0.39
N GLU A 85 -12.44 7.18 0.44
CA GLU A 85 -12.29 8.20 -0.61
C GLU A 85 -10.85 8.72 -0.70
N GLY A 86 -10.23 9.01 0.45
CA GLY A 86 -8.83 9.46 0.50
C GLY A 86 -7.84 8.41 0.00
N ALA A 87 -8.07 7.12 0.31
CA ALA A 87 -7.26 6.03 -0.24
C ALA A 87 -7.36 5.94 -1.77
N HIS A 88 -8.56 6.11 -2.33
CA HIS A 88 -8.75 6.15 -3.78
C HIS A 88 -8.09 7.38 -4.42
N GLU A 89 -8.20 8.56 -3.80
CA GLU A 89 -7.54 9.78 -4.31
C GLU A 89 -6.01 9.68 -4.24
N GLN A 90 -5.47 9.05 -3.19
CA GLN A 90 -4.05 8.74 -3.09
C GLN A 90 -3.59 7.81 -4.22
N ALA A 91 -4.32 6.72 -4.46
CA ALA A 91 -4.01 5.80 -5.56
C ALA A 91 -4.12 6.50 -6.94
N ALA A 92 -5.14 7.34 -7.13
CA ALA A 92 -5.30 8.13 -8.35
C ALA A 92 -4.15 9.14 -8.55
N THR A 93 -3.69 9.77 -7.47
CA THR A 93 -2.53 10.67 -7.50
C THR A 93 -1.25 9.91 -7.88
N LEU A 94 -0.99 8.77 -7.24
CA LEU A 94 0.13 7.89 -7.59
C LEU A 94 0.07 7.49 -9.06
N ALA A 95 -1.10 7.08 -9.56
CA ALA A 95 -1.27 6.68 -10.95
C ALA A 95 -0.97 7.83 -11.93
N ARG A 96 -1.47 9.04 -11.63
CA ARG A 96 -1.22 10.24 -12.45
C ARG A 96 0.25 10.64 -12.44
N SER A 97 0.91 10.59 -11.29
CA SER A 97 2.33 10.93 -11.15
C SER A 97 3.23 9.94 -11.90
N ALA A 98 2.88 8.66 -11.88
CA ALA A 98 3.66 7.61 -12.54
C ALA A 98 3.34 7.41 -14.02
N GLY A 99 2.16 7.85 -14.47
CA GLY A 99 1.63 7.47 -15.79
C GLY A 99 1.34 5.96 -15.91
N LEU A 100 1.15 5.28 -14.77
CA LEU A 100 0.91 3.83 -14.67
C LEU A 100 -0.34 3.57 -13.82
N PRO A 101 -1.05 2.45 -14.02
CA PRO A 101 -2.08 2.01 -13.07
C PRO A 101 -1.51 1.89 -11.66
N ALA A 102 -2.28 2.31 -10.65
CA ALA A 102 -1.83 2.22 -9.26
C ALA A 102 -2.93 1.84 -8.27
N SER A 103 -2.52 1.25 -7.15
CA SER A 103 -3.39 0.90 -6.01
C SER A 103 -2.61 0.98 -4.69
N SER A 104 -3.22 0.55 -3.59
CA SER A 104 -2.58 0.44 -2.28
C SER A 104 -2.98 -0.83 -1.53
N THR A 105 -2.19 -1.22 -0.52
CA THR A 105 -2.48 -2.37 0.33
C THR A 105 -3.87 -2.28 0.99
N SER A 106 -4.29 -1.09 1.43
CA SER A 106 -5.63 -0.91 2.04
C SER A 106 -6.77 -1.19 1.06
N ILE A 107 -6.66 -0.71 -0.18
CA ILE A 107 -7.62 -1.04 -1.25
C ILE A 107 -7.59 -2.56 -1.54
N GLY A 108 -6.41 -3.18 -1.53
CA GLY A 108 -6.24 -4.62 -1.64
C GLY A 108 -7.03 -5.41 -0.58
N PHE A 109 -6.99 -4.99 0.69
CA PHE A 109 -7.79 -5.62 1.75
C PHE A 109 -9.30 -5.52 1.49
N VAL A 110 -9.79 -4.38 1.01
CA VAL A 110 -11.19 -4.20 0.61
C VAL A 110 -11.59 -5.17 -0.49
N HIS A 111 -10.76 -5.31 -1.52
CA HIS A 111 -11.00 -6.29 -2.58
C HIS A 111 -11.02 -7.72 -2.03
N ALA A 112 -10.08 -8.08 -1.15
CA ALA A 112 -10.01 -9.41 -0.56
C ALA A 112 -11.25 -9.75 0.28
N VAL A 113 -11.72 -8.81 1.12
CA VAL A 113 -12.94 -9.01 1.92
C VAL A 113 -14.16 -9.26 1.04
N ARG A 114 -14.31 -8.47 -0.03
CA ARG A 114 -15.41 -8.62 -1.00
C ARG A 114 -15.33 -9.93 -1.77
N GLU A 115 -14.14 -10.29 -2.26
CA GLU A 115 -13.91 -11.54 -3.01
C GLU A 115 -14.21 -12.77 -2.16
N LEU A 116 -13.87 -12.73 -0.88
CA LEU A 116 -14.17 -13.81 0.07
C LEU A 116 -15.63 -13.83 0.54
N GLY A 117 -16.45 -12.82 0.22
CA GLY A 117 -17.81 -12.67 0.70
C GLY A 117 -17.90 -12.55 2.23
N ALA A 118 -16.86 -12.01 2.88
CA ALA A 118 -16.75 -12.00 4.32
C ALA A 118 -17.63 -10.90 4.95
N GLY A 119 -18.75 -11.28 5.58
CA GLY A 119 -19.63 -10.33 6.29
C GLY A 119 -19.13 -9.92 7.68
N ARG A 120 -18.08 -10.57 8.20
CA ARG A 120 -17.43 -10.23 9.48
C ARG A 120 -15.93 -10.46 9.36
N VAL A 121 -15.14 -9.47 9.75
CA VAL A 121 -13.67 -9.50 9.70
C VAL A 121 -13.12 -9.20 11.09
N ALA A 122 -12.18 -10.02 11.55
CA ALA A 122 -11.41 -9.74 12.76
C ALA A 122 -10.10 -9.04 12.36
N VAL A 123 -9.79 -7.93 13.03
CA VAL A 123 -8.59 -7.14 12.75
C VAL A 123 -7.58 -7.34 13.88
N ALA A 124 -6.36 -7.73 13.51
CA ALA A 124 -5.21 -7.73 14.39
C ALA A 124 -4.10 -6.93 13.73
N ALA A 125 -3.59 -5.91 14.43
CA ALA A 125 -2.60 -5.00 13.89
C ALA A 125 -1.56 -4.62 14.97
N PRO A 126 -0.34 -4.22 14.57
CA PRO A 126 0.69 -3.75 15.51
C PRO A 126 0.45 -2.31 16.01
N TYR A 127 -0.60 -1.65 15.52
CA TYR A 127 -0.93 -0.27 15.88
C TYR A 127 -1.58 -0.18 17.26
N PRO A 128 -1.52 1.00 17.91
CA PRO A 128 -2.39 1.33 19.03
C PRO A 128 -3.88 1.14 18.69
N GLU A 129 -4.72 1.00 19.72
CA GLU A 129 -6.14 0.65 19.56
C GLU A 129 -6.92 1.66 18.70
N ASP A 130 -6.66 2.96 18.87
CA ASP A 130 -7.29 4.04 18.12
C ASP A 130 -6.97 3.96 16.62
N VAL A 131 -5.71 3.71 16.27
CA VAL A 131 -5.27 3.55 14.88
C VAL A 131 -5.76 2.24 14.26
N THR A 132 -5.79 1.16 15.05
CA THR A 132 -6.41 -0.11 14.63
C THR A 132 -7.90 0.06 14.34
N GLY A 133 -8.59 0.89 15.14
CA GLY A 133 -9.98 1.28 14.92
C GLY A 133 -10.21 1.94 13.55
N LEU A 134 -9.31 2.82 13.12
CA LEU A 134 -9.40 3.45 11.78
C LEU A 134 -9.37 2.42 10.65
N PHE A 135 -8.53 1.38 10.78
CA PHE A 135 -8.48 0.32 9.77
C PHE A 135 -9.76 -0.55 9.80
N ALA A 136 -10.31 -0.83 10.98
CA ALA A 136 -11.58 -1.54 11.10
C ALA A 136 -12.74 -0.75 10.47
N GLU A 137 -12.82 0.56 10.71
CA GLU A 137 -13.79 1.46 10.07
C GLU A 137 -13.62 1.50 8.55
N PHE A 138 -12.38 1.54 8.07
CA PHE A 138 -12.08 1.50 6.64
C PHE A 138 -12.65 0.24 5.98
N LEU A 139 -12.44 -0.95 6.57
CA LEU A 139 -12.99 -2.20 6.05
C LEU A 139 -14.52 -2.27 6.16
N ALA A 140 -15.11 -1.68 7.21
CA ALA A 140 -16.56 -1.65 7.39
C ALA A 140 -17.27 -0.70 6.40
N SER A 141 -16.54 0.29 5.85
CA SER A 141 -17.04 1.24 4.85
C SER A 141 -17.05 0.70 3.42
N ALA A 142 -16.52 -0.50 3.22
CA ALA A 142 -16.32 -1.13 1.92
C ALA A 142 -17.39 -2.16 1.54
#